data_AF-A0A4Y2MAU3-F1
#
_entry.id   AF-A0A4Y2MAU3-F1
#
_cell.length_a   1.000
_cell.length_b   1.000
_cell.length_c   1.000
_cell.angle_alpha   90.00
_cell.angle_beta   90.00
_cell.angle_gamma   90.00
#
_symmetry.space_group_name_H-M   'P 1'
#
loop_
_entity.id
_entity.type
_entity.pdbx_description
1 polymer ?
#
loop_
_entity_poly.entity_id
_entity_poly.type
_entity_poly.pdbx_seq_one_letter_code
_entity_poly.pdbx_strand_id
1 'polypeptide(L)' 'MNVQMPSKCKIGEQIGIRITVFNYLQTEIEALVILGSSPHYEFVNVETVAKAESHQDTNEHHHLIFVSISLLSAVS' A
#
# COMPACT_ATOMS: atom_id res chain seq x y z
N MET A 1 -1.36 -3.80 12.54
CA MET A 1 -1.63 -3.24 11.20
C MET A 1 -3.14 -3.21 11.00
N ASN A 2 -3.66 -2.17 10.36
CA ASN A 2 -5.05 -2.09 9.93
C ASN A 2 -5.10 -1.82 8.42
N VAL A 3 -6.06 -2.43 7.72
CA VAL A 3 -6.26 -2.26 6.28
C VAL A 3 -7.71 -1.86 6.03
N GLN A 4 -7.90 -0.78 5.31
CA GLN A 4 -9.21 -0.28 4.90
C GLN A 4 -9.30 -0.35 3.38
N MET A 5 -10.15 -1.25 2.89
CA MET A 5 -10.42 -1.46 1.48
C MET A 5 -11.90 -1.80 1.27
N PRO A 6 -12.47 -1.47 0.11
CA PRO A 6 -13.80 -1.94 -0.25
C PRO A 6 -13.84 -3.47 -0.39
N SER A 7 -14.94 -4.09 0.03
CA SER A 7 -15.16 -5.53 -0.13
C SER A 7 -15.70 -5.92 -1.51
N LYS A 8 -16.15 -4.93 -2.29
CA LYS A 8 -16.68 -5.08 -3.64
C LYS A 8 -16.34 -3.83 -4.44
N CYS A 9 -15.98 -4.03 -5.70
CA CYS A 9 -15.66 -2.99 -6.67
C CYS A 9 -16.24 -3.38 -8.03
N LYS A 10 -16.35 -2.44 -8.96
CA LYS A 10 -16.64 -2.74 -10.36
C LYS A 10 -15.34 -2.86 -11.15
N ILE A 11 -15.36 -3.71 -12.17
CA ILE A 11 -14.22 -3.87 -13.08
C ILE A 11 -13.92 -2.52 -13.76
N GLY A 12 -12.65 -2.13 -13.74
CA GLY A 12 -12.17 -0.87 -14.31
C GLY A 12 -12.20 0.34 -13.36
N GLU A 13 -12.70 0.20 -12.12
CA GLU A 13 -12.59 1.26 -11.12
C GLU A 13 -11.17 1.35 -10.55
N GLN A 14 -10.68 2.58 -10.37
CA GLN A 14 -9.48 2.82 -9.57
C GLN A 14 -9.83 2.71 -8.08
N ILE A 15 -9.14 1.83 -7.36
CA ILE A 15 -9.40 1.55 -5.94
C ILE A 15 -8.26 2.05 -5.08
N GLY A 16 -8.59 2.84 -4.05
CA GLY A 16 -7.66 3.21 -2.99
C GLY A 16 -7.70 2.21 -1.84
N ILE A 17 -6.53 1.71 -1.43
CA ILE A 17 -6.36 0.91 -0.22
C ILE A 17 -5.59 1.75 0.79
N ARG A 18 -6.11 1.88 2.01
CA ARG A 18 -5.44 2.60 3.11
C ARG A 18 -4.89 1.58 4.11
N ILE A 19 -3.59 1.69 4.39
CA ILE A 19 -2.91 0.86 5.38
C ILE A 19 -2.45 1.75 6.53
N THR A 20 -2.62 1.28 7.76
CA THR A 20 -2.10 1.94 8.97
C THR A 20 -1.24 0.96 9.74
N VAL A 21 0.01 1.36 9.99
CA VAL A 21 1.00 0.59 10.75
C VAL A 21 1.31 1.36 12.03
N PHE A 22 1.31 0.67 13.15
CA PHE A 22 1.66 1.24 14.45
C PHE A 22 2.90 0.52 14.97
N ASN A 23 3.87 1.29 15.43
CA ASN A 23 5.02 0.78 16.16
C ASN A 23 4.84 1.07 17.65
N TYR A 24 4.74 0.01 18.45
CA TYR A 24 4.62 0.08 19.92
C TYR A 24 5.94 -0.22 20.64
N LEU A 25 7.03 -0.43 19.90
CA LEU A 25 8.36 -0.59 20.47
C LEU A 25 8.95 0.77 20.85
N GLN A 26 9.96 0.74 21.72
CA GLN A 26 10.75 1.91 22.09
C GLN A 26 11.86 2.24 21.09
N THR A 27 11.84 1.59 19.93
CA THR A 27 12.81 1.75 18.85
C THR A 27 12.07 1.88 17.54
N GLU A 28 12.60 2.68 16.62
CA GLU A 28 12.10 2.72 15.25
C GLU A 28 12.24 1.34 14.60
N ILE A 29 11.30 1.02 13.72
CA ILE A 29 11.31 -0.22 12.93
C ILE A 29 11.30 0.10 11.45
N GLU A 30 12.08 -0.67 10.70
CA GLU A 30 11.96 -0.76 9.26
C GLU A 30 10.92 -1.84 8.92
N ALA A 31 9.96 -1.52 8.05
CA ALA A 31 8.92 -2.44 7.65
C ALA A 31 8.72 -2.41 6.13
N LEU A 32 8.66 -3.59 5.53
CA LEU A 32 8.28 -3.78 4.13
C LEU A 32 6.80 -4.17 4.06
N VAL A 33 5.99 -3.32 3.42
CA VAL A 33 4.58 -3.58 3.16
C VAL A 33 4.42 -3.96 1.69
N ILE A 34 3.91 -5.16 1.45
CA ILE A 34 3.72 -5.71 0.10
C ILE A 34 2.22 -5.91 -0.12
N LEU A 35 1.67 -5.27 -1.15
CA LEU A 35 0.43 -5.71 -1.75
C LEU A 35 0.79 -6.75 -2.82
N GLY A 36 0.59 -8.02 -2.47
CA GLY A 36 1.02 -9.15 -3.31
C GLY A 36 0.30 -9.22 -4.65
N SER A 37 0.73 -10.12 -5.52
CA SER A 37 0.05 -10.34 -6.80
C SER A 37 -1.30 -11.04 -6.62
N SER A 38 -2.24 -10.75 -7.51
CA SER A 38 -3.59 -11.31 -7.45
C SER A 38 -4.20 -11.40 -8.84
N PRO A 39 -4.98 -12.45 -9.16
CA PRO A 39 -5.77 -12.48 -10.40
C PRO A 39 -6.95 -11.49 -10.39
N HIS A 40 -7.19 -10.79 -9.28
CA HIS A 40 -8.34 -9.90 -9.10
C HIS A 40 -8.02 -8.40 -9.31
N TYR A 41 -6.75 -8.03 -9.44
CA TYR A 41 -6.33 -6.65 -9.72
C TYR A 41 -4.99 -6.63 -10.46
N GLU A 42 -4.71 -5.51 -11.10
CA GLU A 42 -3.44 -5.24 -11.77
C GLU A 42 -3.01 -3.80 -11.43
N PHE A 43 -1.69 -3.59 -11.32
CA PHE A 43 -1.14 -2.25 -11.15
C PHE A 43 -0.92 -1.62 -12.52
N VAL A 44 -1.66 -0.56 -12.81
CA VAL A 44 -1.55 0.17 -14.08
C VAL A 44 -0.88 1.51 -13.81
N ASN A 45 0.29 1.74 -14.42
CA ASN A 45 0.91 3.05 -14.42
C ASN A 45 0.18 3.97 -15.43
N VAL A 46 -0.49 5.00 -14.92
CA VAL A 46 -1.33 5.91 -15.73
C VAL A 46 -0.49 6.84 -16.61
N GLU A 47 0.82 6.98 -16.34
CA GLU A 47 1.71 7.82 -17.16
C GLU A 47 2.02 7.23 -18.55
N THR A 48 1.73 5.94 -18.81
CA THR A 48 2.07 5.23 -20.06
C THR A 48 0.88 5.01 -21.01
N VAL A 49 -0.27 5.65 -20.76
CA VAL A 49 -1.53 5.41 -21.49
C VAL A 49 -1.52 5.99 -22.94
N ALA A 50 -0.42 6.58 -23.41
CA ALA A 50 -0.29 6.97 -24.82
C ALA A 50 0.03 5.80 -25.77
N LYS A 51 0.52 4.65 -25.29
CA LYS A 51 0.69 3.44 -26.09
C LYS A 51 0.82 2.23 -25.16
N ALA A 52 -0.25 1.45 -25.08
CA ALA A 52 -0.31 0.25 -24.24
C ALA A 52 0.76 -0.77 -24.66
N GLU A 53 1.89 -0.76 -23.98
CA GLU A 53 2.72 -1.94 -23.77
C GLU A 53 2.63 -2.21 -22.27
N SER A 54 1.79 -3.16 -21.88
CA SER A 54 1.68 -3.66 -20.51
C SER A 54 3.03 -4.26 -20.13
N HIS A 55 3.93 -3.43 -19.61
CA HIS A 55 5.18 -3.90 -19.04
C HIS A 55 4.82 -4.68 -17.79
N GLN A 56 5.21 -5.96 -17.78
CA GLN A 56 4.97 -6.89 -16.69
C GLN A 56 5.98 -6.60 -15.57
N ASP A 57 5.98 -5.37 -15.08
CA ASP A 57 6.70 -5.02 -13.85
C ASP A 57 5.98 -5.76 -12.73
N THR A 58 6.74 -6.51 -11.94
CA THR A 58 6.32 -7.42 -10.87
C THR A 58 4.93 -7.04 -10.32
N ASN A 59 3.94 -7.93 -10.45
CA ASN A 59 2.53 -7.71 -10.05
C ASN A 59 2.32 -7.47 -8.54
N GLU A 60 3.38 -7.11 -7.81
CA GLU A 60 3.37 -6.76 -6.41
C GLU A 60 3.78 -5.29 -6.25
N HIS A 61 3.13 -4.60 -5.33
CA HIS A 61 3.47 -3.23 -5.02
C HIS A 61 4.12 -3.16 -3.63
N HIS A 62 5.38 -2.76 -3.62
CA HIS A 62 6.24 -2.79 -2.44
C HIS A 62 6.41 -1.37 -1.89
N HIS A 63 6.25 -1.22 -0.58
CA HIS A 63 6.50 0.01 0.15
C HIS A 63 7.43 -0.26 1.33
N LEU A 64 8.66 0.26 1.27
CA LEU A 64 9.55 0.31 2.41
C LEU A 64 9.26 1.57 3.23
N ILE A 65 8.94 1.39 4.51
CA ILE A 65 8.63 2.48 5.42
C ILE A 65 9.43 2.35 6.72
N PHE A 66 9.76 3.50 7.31
CA PHE A 66 10.26 3.60 8.67
C PHE A 66 9.11 4.02 9.57
N VAL A 67 8.83 3.22 10.60
CA VAL A 67 7.75 3.50 11.54
C VAL A 67 8.35 3.97 12.85
N SER A 68 8.41 5.29 13.00
CA SER A 68 8.95 5.92 14.19
C SER A 68 8.07 5.68 15.42
N ILE A 69 8.66 5.88 16.59
CA ILE A 69 7.97 5.75 17.87
C ILE A 69 6.94 6.88 17.97
N SER A 70 5.67 6.52 18.12
CA SER A 70 4.68 7.47 18.59
C SER A 70 4.79 7.58 20.10
N LEU A 71 5.64 8.50 20.56
CA LEU A 71 5.44 9.06 21.89
C LEU A 71 4.09 9.76 21.82
N LEU A 72 3.06 9.17 22.43
CA LEU A 72 1.90 9.95 22.84
C LEU A 72 2.50 11.08 23.68
N SER A 73 2.62 12.28 23.09
CA SER A 73 2.77 13.48 23.89
C SER A 73 1.49 13.51 24.72
N ALA A 74 1.62 13.07 25.97
CA ALA A 74 0.62 13.28 26.99
C ALA A 74 0.48 14.80 27.13
N VAL A 75 -0.35 15.40 26.28
CA VAL A 75 -0.73 16.80 26.35
C VAL A 75 -2.08 16.85 27.04
N SER A 76 -1.97 17.25 28.31
CA SER A 76 -2.97 17.70 29.29
C SER A 76 -3.93 16.69 29.90
#